data_AF-A0A926HH41-F1
#
_entry.id   AF-A0A926HH41-F1
#
_cell.length_a   1.000
_cell.length_b   1.000
_cell.length_c   1.000
_cell.angle_alpha   90.00
_cell.angle_beta   90.00
_cell.angle_gamma   90.00
#
_symmetry.space_group_name_H-M   'P 1'
#
loop_
_entity.id
_entity.type
_entity.pdbx_description
1 polymer ?
#
loop_
_entity_poly.entity_id
_entity_poly.type
_entity_poly.pdbx_seq_one_letter_code
_entity_poly.pdbx_strand_id
1 'polypeptide(L)'
;MIARATGEADFNDGLRILPQASLPSEFPPYRSTEFFLPGWTSHDLGIHDSDHGSFEVKALSDPESRVQLLLLSHSHPFYQPFTPYDSERRAFHEAVISADLAGQREFSWGQVFCRRDPGANKDSLIVAYSPGPHVPKQSEPLLRQLHEHEPEPRDA
;
A
#
# COMPACT_ATOMS: atom_id res chain seq x y z
N MET A 1 -4.40 -7.61 1.16
CA MET A 1 -3.20 -6.82 0.78
C MET A 1 -3.37 -6.34 -0.68
N ILE A 2 -2.35 -5.85 -1.41
CA ILE A 2 -2.53 -4.84 -2.48
C ILE A 2 -3.54 -5.28 -3.57
N ALA A 3 -4.62 -4.52 -3.74
CA ALA A 3 -5.65 -4.81 -4.73
C ALA A 3 -5.15 -4.53 -6.15
N ARG A 4 -5.07 -5.56 -7.00
CA ARG A 4 -4.58 -5.46 -8.39
C ARG A 4 -5.30 -4.40 -9.24
N ALA A 5 -6.62 -4.29 -9.09
CA ALA A 5 -7.42 -3.40 -9.91
C ALA A 5 -7.24 -1.93 -9.53
N THR A 6 -7.14 -1.64 -8.23
CA THR A 6 -7.17 -0.27 -7.70
C THR A 6 -5.79 0.22 -7.27
N GLY A 7 -4.86 -0.66 -6.92
CA GLY A 7 -3.56 -0.30 -6.31
C GLY A 7 -3.65 0.05 -4.83
N GLU A 8 -4.80 -0.20 -4.22
CA GLU A 8 -5.09 0.02 -2.81
C GLU A 8 -4.39 -1.00 -1.93
N ALA A 9 -3.88 -0.57 -0.77
CA ALA A 9 -3.29 -1.45 0.22
C ALA A 9 -4.19 -1.57 1.46
N ASP A 10 -4.65 -2.79 1.73
CA ASP A 10 -5.47 -3.13 2.89
C ASP A 10 -4.74 -4.07 3.86
N PHE A 11 -4.92 -3.78 5.15
CA PHE A 11 -4.39 -4.52 6.29
C PHE A 11 -5.50 -5.02 7.22
N ASN A 12 -5.19 -6.05 8.00
CA ASN A 12 -6.15 -6.82 8.80
C ASN A 12 -6.69 -6.04 10.01
N ASP A 13 -5.98 -5.00 10.43
CA ASP A 13 -6.38 -4.10 11.51
C ASP A 13 -7.25 -2.92 11.03
N GLY A 14 -7.60 -2.90 9.75
CA GLY A 14 -8.45 -1.88 9.14
C GLY A 14 -7.70 -0.71 8.53
N LEU A 15 -6.36 -0.67 8.59
CA LEU A 15 -5.61 0.33 7.83
C LEU A 15 -5.83 0.09 6.33
N ARG A 16 -6.31 1.12 5.66
CA ARG A 16 -6.58 1.13 4.22
C ARG A 16 -5.97 2.36 3.59
N ILE A 17 -5.06 2.17 2.64
CA ILE A 17 -4.39 3.27 1.95
C ILE A 17 -4.76 3.25 0.47
N LEU A 18 -5.38 4.35 0.05
CA LEU A 18 -5.90 4.52 -1.28
C LEU A 18 -4.91 5.33 -2.14
N PRO A 19 -4.74 5.00 -3.43
CA PRO A 19 -3.92 5.77 -4.35
C PRO A 19 -4.33 7.25 -4.39
N GLN A 20 -3.38 8.17 -4.28
CA GLN A 20 -3.59 9.62 -4.31
C GLN A 20 -4.63 10.16 -3.31
N ALA A 21 -5.03 9.38 -2.31
CA ALA A 21 -5.88 9.85 -1.23
C ALA A 21 -5.02 10.46 -0.12
N SER A 22 -5.65 11.28 0.71
CA SER A 22 -5.06 11.62 2.01
C SER A 22 -5.04 10.41 2.93
N LEU A 23 -4.10 10.41 3.86
CA LEU A 23 -4.03 9.36 4.87
C LEU A 23 -5.31 9.35 5.72
N PRO A 24 -5.83 8.15 6.06
CA PRO A 24 -7.02 8.03 6.89
C PRO A 24 -6.77 8.63 8.29
N SER A 25 -7.65 9.52 8.74
CA SER A 25 -7.53 10.18 10.04
C SER A 25 -7.62 9.24 11.24
N GLU A 26 -8.26 8.08 11.05
CA GLU A 26 -8.44 7.03 12.05
C GLU A 26 -7.12 6.29 12.35
N PHE A 27 -6.16 6.36 11.42
CA PHE A 27 -4.83 5.77 11.56
C PHE A 27 -3.76 6.86 11.43
N PRO A 28 -3.65 7.74 12.44
CA PRO A 28 -2.68 8.83 12.38
C PRO A 28 -1.25 8.25 12.36
N PRO A 29 -0.33 8.86 11.60
CA PRO A 29 1.05 8.41 11.55
C PRO A 29 1.71 8.54 12.92
N TYR A 30 2.48 7.53 13.33
CA TYR A 30 3.36 7.60 14.50
C TYR A 30 4.35 8.76 14.40
N ARG A 31 4.81 9.02 13.17
CA ARG A 31 5.75 10.09 12.88
C ARG A 31 5.52 10.63 11.48
N SER A 32 5.52 11.95 11.35
CA SER A 32 5.62 12.61 10.05
C SER A 32 6.87 13.48 10.02
N THR A 33 7.60 13.44 8.91
CA THR A 33 8.81 14.25 8.70
C THR A 33 8.80 14.83 7.30
N GLU A 34 9.19 16.09 7.17
CA GLU A 34 9.44 16.68 5.86
C GLU A 34 10.48 15.84 5.11
N PHE A 35 10.17 15.53 3.86
CA PHE A 35 11.05 14.78 2.99
C PHE A 35 12.06 15.73 2.33
N PHE A 36 13.14 15.19 1.76
CA PHE A 36 14.16 16.04 1.14
C PHE A 36 13.64 16.82 -0.08
N LEU A 37 12.50 16.41 -0.64
CA LEU A 37 11.78 17.15 -1.67
C LEU A 37 10.87 18.19 -0.99
N PRO A 38 11.00 19.50 -1.31
CA PRO A 38 10.22 20.53 -0.65
C PRO A 38 8.71 20.29 -0.70
N GLY A 39 8.07 20.38 0.46
CA GLY A 39 6.62 20.18 0.61
C GLY A 39 6.15 18.72 0.59
N TRP A 40 7.03 17.76 0.32
CA TRP A 40 6.69 16.34 0.45
C TRP A 40 6.84 15.89 1.90
N THR A 41 5.98 14.98 2.33
CA THR A 41 6.00 14.48 3.70
C THR A 41 6.12 12.96 3.72
N SER A 42 7.05 12.46 4.53
CA SER A 42 7.14 11.03 4.86
C SER A 42 6.35 10.75 6.13
N HIS A 43 5.48 9.75 6.06
CA HIS A 43 4.62 9.31 7.14
C HIS A 43 4.99 7.88 7.52
N ASP A 44 5.39 7.70 8.78
CA ASP A 44 5.57 6.39 9.38
C ASP A 44 4.25 5.94 10.00
N LEU A 45 3.62 4.94 9.39
CA LEU A 45 2.33 4.39 9.82
C LEU A 45 2.52 3.21 10.76
N GLY A 46 3.76 2.70 10.94
CA GLY A 46 4.09 1.63 11.88
C GLY A 46 3.87 0.23 11.32
N ILE A 47 3.62 -0.74 12.20
CA ILE A 47 3.54 -2.16 11.82
C ILE A 47 2.09 -2.62 11.74
N HIS A 48 1.73 -3.21 10.60
CA HIS A 48 0.38 -3.70 10.31
C HIS A 48 0.40 -5.13 9.78
N ASP A 49 -0.59 -5.92 10.17
CA ASP A 49 -0.72 -7.32 9.74
C ASP A 49 -1.51 -7.42 8.43
N SER A 50 -1.12 -8.38 7.58
CA SER A 50 -1.84 -8.76 6.38
C SER A 50 -1.86 -10.27 6.22
N ASP A 51 -2.56 -10.77 5.20
CA ASP A 51 -2.56 -12.20 4.83
C ASP A 51 -1.16 -12.75 4.52
N HIS A 52 -0.21 -11.88 4.19
CA HIS A 52 1.17 -12.28 3.91
C HIS A 52 2.08 -12.18 5.14
N GLY A 53 1.65 -11.52 6.22
CA GLY A 53 2.44 -11.30 7.44
C GLY A 53 2.45 -9.85 7.87
N SER A 54 3.37 -9.47 8.76
CA SER A 54 3.45 -8.11 9.31
C SER A 54 4.35 -7.21 8.48
N PHE A 55 3.92 -5.98 8.23
CA PHE A 55 4.67 -5.00 7.43
C PHE A 55 4.86 -3.71 8.21
N GLU A 56 6.08 -3.19 8.20
CA GLU A 56 6.30 -1.77 8.47
C GLU A 56 5.84 -0.96 7.25
N VAL A 57 4.88 -0.08 7.47
CA VAL A 57 4.20 0.70 6.45
C VAL A 57 4.64 2.16 6.55
N LYS A 58 5.15 2.68 5.43
CA LYS A 58 5.44 4.11 5.27
C LYS A 58 4.76 4.64 4.02
N ALA A 59 4.24 5.85 4.12
CA ALA A 59 3.65 6.56 3.01
C ALA A 59 4.42 7.85 2.73
N LEU A 60 4.56 8.19 1.45
CA LEU A 60 5.06 9.50 1.04
C LEU A 60 3.93 10.28 0.38
N SER A 61 3.66 11.48 0.89
CA SER A 61 2.66 12.38 0.34
C SER A 61 3.28 13.59 -0.37
N ASP A 62 2.56 14.07 -1.38
CA ASP A 62 2.89 15.31 -2.08
C ASP A 62 2.45 16.55 -1.27
N PRO A 63 2.73 17.78 -1.74
CA PRO A 63 2.31 19.02 -1.06
C PRO A 63 0.79 19.20 -0.93
N GLU A 64 -0.01 18.44 -1.69
CA GLU A 64 -1.47 18.41 -1.57
C GLU A 64 -1.94 17.33 -0.59
N SER A 65 -1.03 16.74 0.18
CA SER A 65 -1.28 15.66 1.14
C SER A 65 -1.89 14.40 0.50
N ARG A 66 -1.57 14.13 -0.76
CA ARG A 66 -1.97 12.91 -1.46
C ARG A 66 -0.84 11.89 -1.42
N VAL A 67 -1.15 10.65 -1.05
CA VAL A 67 -0.18 9.56 -1.06
C VAL A 67 0.26 9.25 -2.49
N GLN A 68 1.57 9.36 -2.74
CA GLN A 68 2.21 9.08 -4.03
C GLN A 68 3.07 7.80 -3.99
N LEU A 69 3.57 7.44 -2.81
CA LEU A 69 4.35 6.22 -2.62
C LEU A 69 3.93 5.50 -1.34
N LEU A 70 3.89 4.17 -1.42
CA LEU A 70 3.87 3.28 -0.27
C LEU A 70 5.12 2.43 -0.25
N LEU A 71 5.73 2.34 0.92
CA LEU A 71 6.86 1.47 1.20
C LEU A 71 6.41 0.45 2.23
N LEU A 72 6.41 -0.82 1.83
CA LEU A 72 6.01 -1.95 2.64
C LEU A 72 7.23 -2.82 2.88
N SER A 73 7.76 -2.79 4.11
CA SER A 73 8.88 -3.65 4.46
C SER A 73 8.40 -4.78 5.36
N HIS A 74 8.65 -6.02 4.97
CA HIS A 74 8.23 -7.17 5.77
C HIS A 74 9.00 -7.21 7.11
N SER A 75 8.25 -7.26 8.20
CA SER A 75 8.73 -7.28 9.57
C SER A 75 8.68 -8.72 10.09
N HIS A 76 9.83 -9.26 10.46
CA HIS A 76 9.92 -10.58 11.06
C HIS A 76 11.16 -10.64 11.96
N PRO A 77 11.12 -11.33 13.13
CA PRO A 77 12.26 -11.41 14.05
C PRO A 77 13.57 -11.94 13.44
N PHE A 78 13.47 -12.68 12.33
CA PHE A 78 14.60 -13.17 11.56
C PHE A 78 15.45 -12.03 10.95
N TYR A 79 14.81 -10.92 10.56
CA TYR A 79 15.50 -9.79 9.94
C TYR A 79 15.99 -8.83 11.02
N GLN A 80 17.13 -9.15 11.62
CA GLN A 80 17.82 -8.25 12.55
C GLN A 80 18.60 -7.16 11.79
N PRO A 81 18.89 -6.03 12.44
CA PRO A 81 19.86 -5.08 11.91
C PRO A 81 21.14 -5.81 11.51
N PHE A 82 21.65 -5.54 10.31
CA PHE A 82 22.87 -6.14 9.76
C PHE A 82 22.80 -7.62 9.35
N THR A 83 21.63 -8.26 9.30
CA THR A 83 21.51 -9.60 8.69
C THR A 83 21.98 -9.53 7.22
N PRO A 84 23.08 -10.20 6.85
CA PRO A 84 23.51 -10.27 5.46
C PRO A 84 22.50 -11.11 4.68
N TYR A 85 22.16 -10.68 3.46
CA TYR A 85 21.22 -11.33 2.54
C TYR A 85 19.73 -11.06 2.82
N ASP A 86 19.35 -9.80 2.61
CA ASP A 86 17.96 -9.35 2.40
C ASP A 86 17.28 -9.95 1.13
N SER A 87 18.00 -10.82 0.40
CA SER A 87 17.46 -11.55 -0.76
C SER A 87 16.26 -12.42 -0.40
N GLU A 88 16.19 -12.93 0.84
CA GLU A 88 15.01 -13.66 1.31
C GLU A 88 13.80 -12.74 1.47
N ARG A 89 14.00 -11.52 1.99
CA ARG A 89 12.92 -10.52 2.06
C ARG A 89 12.49 -10.09 0.66
N ARG A 90 13.44 -9.92 -0.27
CA ARG A 90 13.11 -9.67 -1.67
C ARG A 90 12.32 -10.82 -2.28
N ALA A 91 12.74 -12.07 -2.12
CA ALA A 91 12.01 -13.22 -2.63
C ALA A 91 10.59 -13.30 -2.07
N PHE A 92 10.43 -12.94 -0.78
CA PHE A 92 9.13 -12.81 -0.14
C PHE A 92 8.28 -11.71 -0.79
N HIS A 93 8.82 -10.52 -1.04
CA HIS A 93 8.10 -9.44 -1.74
C HIS A 93 7.77 -9.79 -3.19
N GLU A 94 8.62 -10.57 -3.85
CA GLU A 94 8.34 -11.09 -5.19
C GLU A 94 7.19 -12.11 -5.17
N ALA A 95 7.12 -12.95 -4.14
CA ALA A 95 6.00 -13.86 -3.95
C ALA A 95 4.67 -13.10 -3.73
N VAL A 96 4.71 -12.00 -3.00
CA VAL A 96 3.58 -11.07 -2.84
C VAL A 96 3.12 -10.52 -4.20
N ILE A 97 4.04 -9.98 -5.03
CA ILE A 97 3.69 -9.47 -6.37
C ILE A 97 3.08 -10.59 -7.21
N SER A 98 3.65 -11.80 -7.14
CA SER A 98 3.12 -12.94 -7.86
C SER A 98 1.71 -13.32 -7.42
N ALA A 99 1.42 -13.28 -6.12
CA ALA A 99 0.13 -13.69 -5.56
C ALA A 99 -0.95 -12.62 -5.74
N ASP A 100 -0.72 -11.40 -5.27
CA ASP A 100 -1.74 -10.34 -5.25
C ASP A 100 -1.92 -9.69 -6.62
N LEU A 101 -0.83 -9.52 -7.36
CA LEU A 101 -0.80 -8.76 -8.61
C LEU A 101 -0.71 -9.66 -9.85
N ALA A 102 -0.76 -10.98 -9.68
CA ALA A 102 -0.55 -11.97 -10.73
C ALA A 102 0.76 -11.74 -11.52
N GLY A 103 1.81 -11.27 -10.84
CA GLY A 103 3.10 -10.93 -11.44
C GLY A 103 3.15 -9.59 -12.19
N GLN A 104 2.03 -8.86 -12.27
CA GLN A 104 1.96 -7.56 -12.93
C GLN A 104 2.65 -6.49 -12.08
N ARG A 105 3.53 -5.71 -12.71
CA ARG A 105 4.31 -4.64 -12.06
C ARG A 105 4.03 -3.26 -12.60
N GLU A 106 3.42 -3.16 -13.76
CA GLU A 106 3.06 -1.89 -14.39
C GLU A 106 1.56 -1.83 -14.60
N PHE A 107 0.99 -0.69 -14.22
CA PHE A 107 -0.43 -0.41 -14.27
C PHE A 107 -0.64 0.96 -14.91
N SER A 108 -1.83 1.22 -15.43
CA SER A 108 -2.19 2.56 -15.92
C SER A 108 -2.11 3.62 -14.82
N TRP A 109 -2.16 3.20 -13.56
CA TRP A 109 -2.18 4.06 -12.37
C TRP A 109 -0.86 4.10 -11.61
N GLY A 110 0.14 3.31 -12.00
CA GLY A 110 1.35 3.21 -11.21
C GLY A 110 2.20 1.99 -11.51
N GLN A 111 3.16 1.75 -10.62
CA GLN A 111 4.11 0.65 -10.70
C GLN A 111 4.34 0.03 -9.33
N VAL A 112 4.65 -1.27 -9.32
CA VAL A 112 5.00 -2.02 -8.12
C VAL A 112 6.33 -2.74 -8.32
N PHE A 113 7.28 -2.54 -7.42
CA PHE A 113 8.61 -3.15 -7.51
C PHE A 113 9.28 -3.27 -6.15
N CYS A 114 10.25 -4.19 -6.05
CA CYS A 114 11.08 -4.35 -4.84
C CYS A 114 12.32 -3.47 -4.92
N ARG A 115 12.69 -2.81 -3.82
CA ARG A 115 13.94 -2.04 -3.74
C ARG A 115 14.56 -2.12 -2.35
N ARG A 116 15.87 -2.33 -2.32
CA ARG A 116 16.70 -2.27 -1.11
C ARG A 116 17.10 -0.85 -0.79
N ASP A 117 16.87 -0.44 0.45
CA ASP A 117 17.61 0.64 1.09
C ASP A 117 18.95 0.09 1.61
N PRO A 118 20.09 0.48 0.99
CA PRO A 118 21.40 0.00 1.41
C PRO A 118 21.83 0.53 2.78
N GLY A 119 21.36 1.73 3.18
CA GLY A 119 21.70 2.32 4.48
C GLY A 119 20.98 1.62 5.63
N ALA A 120 19.71 1.27 5.42
CA ALA A 120 18.91 0.54 6.41
C ALA A 120 19.03 -0.99 6.30
N ASN A 121 19.68 -1.51 5.26
CA ASN A 121 19.70 -2.93 4.90
C ASN A 121 18.26 -3.52 4.87
N LYS A 122 17.39 -2.84 4.11
CA LYS A 122 15.96 -3.13 4.10
C LYS A 122 15.37 -3.10 2.70
N ASP A 123 15.03 -4.27 2.17
CA ASP A 123 14.23 -4.45 0.96
C ASP A 123 12.79 -4.10 1.32
N SER A 124 12.18 -3.28 0.47
CA SER A 124 10.79 -2.86 0.57
C SER A 124 10.08 -3.15 -0.73
N LEU A 125 8.84 -3.57 -0.62
CA LEU A 125 7.89 -3.54 -1.71
C LEU A 125 7.39 -2.10 -1.84
N ILE A 126 7.64 -1.49 -3.00
CA ILE A 126 7.26 -0.12 -3.31
C ILE A 126 6.05 -0.15 -4.23
N VAL A 127 5.01 0.57 -3.83
CA VAL A 127 3.87 0.91 -4.70
C VAL A 127 3.99 2.39 -5.03
N ALA A 128 4.23 2.69 -6.30
CA ALA A 128 4.37 4.05 -6.81
C ALA A 128 3.15 4.42 -7.65
N TYR A 129 2.43 5.45 -7.23
CA TYR A 129 1.28 5.94 -7.97
C TYR A 129 1.73 6.94 -9.03
N SER A 130 1.25 6.77 -10.26
CA SER A 130 1.46 7.75 -11.32
C SER A 130 0.63 9.00 -11.03
N PRO A 131 1.22 10.21 -11.08
CA PRO A 131 0.45 11.43 -10.94
C PRO A 131 -0.53 11.59 -12.12
N GLY A 132 -1.77 12.01 -11.84
CA GLY A 132 -2.76 12.38 -12.87
C GLY A 132 -4.00 11.48 -12.95
N PRO A 133 -4.83 11.66 -13.99
CA PRO A 133 -6.23 11.18 -14.04
C PRO A 133 -6.39 9.67 -14.25
N HIS A 134 -5.30 8.94 -14.46
CA HIS A 134 -5.31 7.50 -14.73
C HIS A 134 -5.39 6.64 -13.47
N VAL A 135 -5.39 7.28 -12.30
CA VAL A 135 -5.60 6.60 -11.02
C VAL A 135 -7.08 6.23 -10.87
N PRO A 136 -7.40 4.95 -10.57
CA PRO A 136 -8.74 4.52 -10.24
C PRO A 136 -9.32 5.46 -9.19
N LYS A 137 -10.37 6.18 -9.58
CA LYS A 137 -11.14 6.96 -8.62
C LYS A 137 -11.69 5.99 -7.59
N GLN A 138 -11.69 6.41 -6.33
CA GLN A 138 -12.41 5.69 -5.28
C GLN A 138 -13.79 5.37 -5.83
N SER A 139 -14.09 4.09 -5.98
CA SER A 139 -15.48 3.70 -6.06
C SER A 139 -16.03 4.08 -4.69
N GLU A 140 -17.04 4.96 -4.63
CA GLU A 140 -17.80 5.07 -3.38
C GLU A 140 -18.07 3.64 -2.93
N PRO A 141 -17.83 3.28 -1.66
CA PRO A 141 -18.25 1.99 -1.19
C PRO A 141 -19.73 1.93 -1.54
N LEU A 142 -20.08 1.11 -2.52
CA LEU A 142 -21.46 0.76 -2.79
C LEU A 142 -21.89 0.18 -1.45
N LEU A 143 -22.55 1.01 -0.64
CA LEU A 143 -23.38 0.56 0.45
C LEU A 143 -24.36 -0.36 -0.28
N ARG A 144 -24.00 -1.64 -0.36
CA ARG A 144 -24.94 -2.71 -0.56
C ARG A 144 -25.78 -2.65 0.70
N GLN A 145 -26.75 -1.73 0.71
CA GLN A 145 -27.88 -1.82 1.60
C GLN A 145 -28.50 -3.17 1.23
N LEU A 146 -28.14 -4.20 2.00
CA LEU A 146 -28.89 -5.43 2.06
C LEU A 146 -30.26 -5.04 2.60
N HIS A 147 -31.14 -4.59 1.72
CA HIS A 147 -32.55 -4.51 2.03
C HIS A 147 -33.02 -5.97 2.09
N GLU A 148 -33.51 -6.36 3.26
CA GLU A 148 -33.98 -7.72 3.55
C GLU A 148 -35.06 -8.22 2.56
N HIS A 149 -35.65 -7.32 1.74
CA HIS A 149 -36.80 -7.60 0.88
C HIS A 149 -36.79 -6.80 -0.45
N GLU A 150 -35.77 -6.91 -1.30
CA GLU A 150 -35.90 -6.44 -2.69
C GLU A 150 -36.78 -7.41 -3.49
N PRO A 151 -37.89 -6.98 -4.12
CA PRO A 151 -38.75 -7.87 -4.90
C PRO A 151 -38.07 -8.24 -6.23
N GLU A 152 -38.22 -9.50 -6.65
CA GLU A 152 -37.66 -9.99 -7.91
C GLU A 152 -38.09 -9.10 -9.10
N PRO A 153 -37.15 -8.78 -10.01
CA PRO A 153 -37.46 -7.95 -11.16
C PRO A 153 -38.48 -8.70 -12.03
N ARG A 154 -39.62 -8.06 -12.28
CA ARG A 154 -40.61 -8.56 -13.22
C ARG A 154 -40.08 -8.30 -14.63
N ASP A 155 -39.85 -9.37 -15.36
CA ASP A 155 -39.55 -9.34 -16.79
C ASP A 155 -40.64 -8.54 -17.51
N ALA A 156 -40.22 -7.53 -18.29
CA ALA A 156 -41.07 -6.71 -19.15
C ALA A 156 -41.19 -7.34 -20.54
#